data_AF-A0A935RAD5-F1
#
_entry.id   AF-A0A935RAD5-F1
#
_cell.length_a   1.000
_cell.length_b   1.000
_cell.length_c   1.000
_cell.angle_alpha   90.00
_cell.angle_beta   90.00
_cell.angle_gamma   90.00
#
_symmetry.space_group_name_H-M   'P 1'
#
loop_
_entity.id
_entity.type
_entity.pdbx_description
1 polymer ?
#
loop_
_entity_poly.entity_id
_entity_poly.type
_entity_poly.pdbx_seq_one_letter_code
_entity_poly.pdbx_strand_id
1 'polypeptide(L)'
;MTVHLYLSLLPEALIASMLPPEEFGQYYATGHQYKSKGQAMFFELDPTFRSDAFYIDEAVARCIPHADGTPKNSVYVSVYRVLEHVPVNVIGKLYLSTAYGQILALDRKELVKKEEHNLHLYQDLTPVNSLIVSSLGAVDHYHNSVTVAASKFIHFPALCFVELGLGELATNPETGSVNDLPYPLMHHLREALIEIQPKTKTSKLVHRVHSLEFPYRMVKGGFYVGNGNDLAFYGMPSHEELRKNHSTWWRNANSVA
;
A
#
# COMPACT_ATOMS: atom_id res chain seq x y z
N MET A 1 0.31 -22.08 20.30
CA MET A 1 0.97 -20.92 19.68
C MET A 1 0.14 -20.53 18.48
N THR A 2 -0.11 -19.25 18.29
CA THR A 2 -0.96 -18.72 17.22
C THR A 2 -0.15 -18.60 15.94
N VAL A 3 -0.76 -18.93 14.79
CA VAL A 3 -0.17 -18.67 13.46
C VAL A 3 -0.97 -17.55 12.82
N HIS A 4 -0.26 -16.54 12.34
CA HIS A 4 -0.79 -15.38 11.63
C HIS A 4 -0.58 -15.57 10.13
N LEU A 5 -1.47 -14.98 9.33
CA LEU A 5 -1.34 -14.89 7.88
C LEU A 5 -1.15 -13.43 7.49
N TYR A 6 -0.09 -13.16 6.72
CA TYR A 6 0.25 -11.82 6.25
C TYR A 6 0.24 -11.76 4.73
N LEU A 7 -0.45 -10.76 4.19
CA LEU A 7 -0.34 -10.34 2.80
C LEU A 7 0.67 -9.19 2.72
N SER A 8 1.90 -9.47 2.33
CA SER A 8 2.91 -8.45 2.04
C SER A 8 2.63 -7.77 0.70
N LEU A 9 2.88 -6.47 0.63
CA LEU A 9 2.81 -5.65 -0.58
C LEU A 9 4.19 -5.33 -1.17
N LEU A 10 5.25 -5.43 -0.36
CA LEU A 10 6.63 -5.10 -0.77
C LEU A 10 7.63 -6.18 -0.32
N PRO A 11 7.95 -7.13 -1.19
CA PRO A 11 7.23 -7.52 -2.41
C PRO A 11 5.90 -8.24 -2.07
N GLU A 12 5.07 -8.47 -3.08
CA GLU A 12 3.84 -9.26 -2.94
C GLU A 12 4.13 -10.68 -2.41
N ALA A 13 3.50 -11.07 -1.30
CA ALA A 13 3.58 -12.43 -0.79
C ALA A 13 2.45 -12.77 0.19
N LEU A 14 2.07 -14.05 0.24
CA LEU A 14 1.29 -14.64 1.34
C LEU A 14 2.25 -15.40 2.25
N ILE A 15 2.26 -15.05 3.53
CA ILE A 15 3.24 -15.55 4.49
C ILE A 15 2.49 -16.03 5.74
N ALA A 16 2.79 -17.26 6.18
CA ALA A 16 2.41 -17.74 7.50
C ALA A 16 3.54 -17.46 8.50
N SER A 17 3.21 -17.01 9.70
CA SER A 17 4.20 -16.64 10.73
C SER A 17 3.70 -16.94 12.13
N MET A 18 4.62 -17.26 13.04
CA MET A 18 4.32 -17.33 14.48
C MET A 18 4.56 -16.00 15.20
N LEU A 19 5.05 -14.97 14.49
CA LEU A 19 5.28 -13.65 15.04
C LEU A 19 3.98 -12.83 14.97
N PRO A 20 3.62 -12.10 16.05
CA PRO A 20 2.56 -11.10 15.98
C PRO A 20 2.97 -9.96 15.02
N PRO A 21 2.01 -9.12 14.58
CA PRO A 21 2.25 -8.16 13.50
C PRO A 21 3.40 -7.19 13.76
N GLU A 22 3.55 -6.74 15.01
CA GLU A 22 4.61 -5.81 15.41
C GLU A 22 6.00 -6.43 15.25
N GLU A 23 6.18 -7.67 15.72
CA GLU A 23 7.44 -8.42 15.62
C GLU A 23 7.70 -8.84 14.17
N PHE A 24 6.66 -9.28 13.45
CA PHE A 24 6.77 -9.64 12.04
C PHE A 24 7.23 -8.45 11.21
N GLY A 25 6.59 -7.28 11.34
CA GLY A 25 6.96 -6.09 10.59
C GLY A 25 8.40 -5.63 10.86
N GLN A 26 8.84 -5.68 12.12
CA GLN A 26 10.22 -5.35 12.49
C GLN A 26 11.22 -6.33 11.86
N TYR A 27 10.95 -7.63 11.96
CA TYR A 27 11.75 -8.67 11.31
C TYR A 27 11.77 -8.51 9.79
N TYR A 28 10.62 -8.21 9.17
CA TYR A 28 10.47 -8.14 7.73
C TYR A 28 11.21 -6.93 7.13
N ALA A 29 11.14 -5.77 7.81
CA ALA A 29 11.82 -4.56 7.37
C ALA A 29 13.35 -4.60 7.54
N THR A 30 13.83 -5.19 8.64
CA THR A 30 15.26 -5.15 8.99
C THR A 30 16.03 -6.45 8.73
N GLY A 31 15.32 -7.53 8.42
CA GLY A 31 15.89 -8.86 8.23
C GLY A 31 16.47 -9.45 9.51
N HIS A 32 16.98 -10.68 9.41
CA HIS A 32 17.66 -11.30 10.54
C HIS A 32 18.97 -10.57 10.84
N GLN A 33 19.22 -10.26 12.13
CA GLN A 33 20.38 -9.50 12.60
C GLN A 33 20.50 -8.06 12.03
N TYR A 34 19.40 -7.44 11.60
CA TYR A 34 19.38 -6.05 11.08
C TYR A 34 20.24 -5.84 9.82
N LYS A 35 20.35 -6.87 8.98
CA LYS A 35 21.20 -6.89 7.78
C LYS A 35 20.49 -6.41 6.50
N SER A 36 19.17 -6.24 6.51
CA SER A 36 18.44 -5.52 5.46
C SER A 36 17.85 -4.24 6.02
N LYS A 37 17.50 -3.31 5.12
CA LYS A 37 16.74 -2.12 5.47
C LYS A 37 15.80 -1.83 4.31
N GLY A 38 14.52 -1.78 4.60
CA GLY A 38 13.51 -1.36 3.65
C GLY A 38 12.17 -1.12 4.35
N GLN A 39 11.35 -0.25 3.76
CA GLN A 39 9.97 -0.15 4.21
C GLN A 39 9.25 -1.49 3.96
N ALA A 40 8.35 -1.85 4.87
CA ALA A 40 7.44 -2.98 4.66
C ALA A 40 6.01 -2.49 4.81
N MET A 41 5.12 -2.95 3.94
CA MET A 41 3.68 -2.76 4.09
C MET A 41 3.01 -4.11 3.91
N PHE A 42 2.16 -4.47 4.87
CA PHE A 42 1.48 -5.76 4.84
C PHE A 42 0.14 -5.69 5.58
N PHE A 43 -0.81 -6.51 5.14
CA PHE A 43 -2.06 -6.73 5.85
C PHE A 43 -1.98 -7.98 6.72
N GLU A 44 -2.57 -7.94 7.90
CA GLU A 44 -2.96 -9.17 8.61
C GLU A 44 -4.26 -9.70 8.01
N LEU A 45 -4.31 -10.99 7.68
CA LEU A 45 -5.49 -11.67 7.17
C LEU A 45 -6.16 -12.45 8.30
N ASP A 46 -7.46 -12.74 8.12
CA ASP A 46 -8.15 -13.74 8.94
C ASP A 46 -7.33 -15.05 8.94
N PRO A 47 -6.87 -15.57 10.10
CA PRO A 47 -6.06 -16.78 10.16
C PRO A 47 -6.80 -18.05 9.69
N THR A 48 -8.12 -17.99 9.61
CA THR A 48 -8.98 -19.06 9.09
C THR A 48 -9.15 -19.02 7.57
N PHE A 49 -8.67 -17.96 6.90
CA PHE A 49 -8.74 -17.83 5.44
C PHE A 49 -8.09 -19.03 4.74
N ARG A 50 -8.81 -19.60 3.77
CA ARG A 50 -8.35 -20.65 2.86
C ARG A 50 -8.75 -20.32 1.43
N SER A 51 -7.97 -20.82 0.48
CA SER A 51 -8.19 -20.61 -0.95
C SER A 51 -7.64 -21.79 -1.72
N ASP A 52 -8.35 -22.23 -2.76
CA ASP A 52 -7.90 -23.30 -3.66
C ASP A 52 -6.61 -22.92 -4.42
N ALA A 53 -6.26 -21.63 -4.45
CA ALA A 53 -5.03 -21.15 -5.08
C ALA A 53 -3.77 -21.39 -4.22
N PHE A 54 -3.90 -21.68 -2.92
CA PHE A 54 -2.79 -21.66 -1.97
C PHE A 54 -2.78 -22.86 -1.01
N TYR A 55 -1.59 -23.45 -0.82
CA TYR A 55 -1.32 -24.49 0.17
C TYR A 55 -1.15 -23.92 1.59
N ILE A 56 -2.20 -23.24 2.10
CA ILE A 56 -2.14 -22.52 3.38
C ILE A 56 -2.01 -23.50 4.56
N ASP A 57 -2.76 -24.61 4.55
CA ASP A 57 -2.71 -25.58 5.65
C ASP A 57 -1.33 -26.24 5.78
N GLU A 58 -0.69 -26.56 4.65
CA GLU A 58 0.67 -27.10 4.63
C GLU A 58 1.69 -26.09 5.14
N ALA A 59 1.52 -24.81 4.82
CA ALA A 59 2.39 -23.75 5.32
C ALA A 59 2.20 -23.53 6.84
N VAL A 60 0.95 -23.51 7.32
CA VAL A 60 0.63 -23.43 8.75
C VAL A 60 1.20 -24.62 9.52
N ALA A 61 1.13 -25.84 8.96
CA ALA A 61 1.73 -27.03 9.58
C ALA A 61 3.27 -26.96 9.69
N ARG A 62 3.93 -26.14 8.86
CA ARG A 62 5.38 -25.88 8.92
C ARG A 62 5.76 -24.75 9.87
N CYS A 63 4.80 -24.01 10.40
CA CYS A 63 5.01 -23.08 11.50
C CYS A 63 5.21 -23.88 12.80
N ILE A 64 6.42 -24.41 12.95
CA ILE A 64 6.89 -25.09 14.16
C ILE A 64 8.03 -24.28 14.80
N PRO A 65 8.10 -24.16 16.13
CA PRO A 65 9.21 -23.49 16.79
C PRO A 65 10.55 -24.14 16.43
N HIS A 66 11.60 -23.35 16.50
CA HIS A 66 12.97 -23.86 16.38
C HIS A 66 13.32 -24.75 17.59
N ALA A 67 14.42 -25.50 17.49
CA ALA A 67 14.86 -26.40 18.56
C ALA A 67 15.16 -25.69 19.89
N ASP A 68 15.49 -24.40 19.83
CA ASP A 68 15.70 -23.51 20.98
C ASP A 68 14.40 -22.90 21.55
N GLY A 69 13.24 -23.26 20.99
CA GLY A 69 11.93 -22.77 21.37
C GLY A 69 11.53 -21.43 20.74
N THR A 70 12.40 -20.79 19.94
CA THR A 70 12.06 -19.53 19.28
C THR A 70 10.97 -19.72 18.21
N PRO A 71 10.05 -18.75 18.04
CA PRO A 71 8.95 -18.86 17.08
C PRO A 71 9.46 -18.93 15.64
N LYS A 72 8.67 -19.54 14.74
CA LYS A 72 8.94 -19.50 13.30
C LYS A 72 8.64 -18.12 12.74
N ASN A 73 9.67 -17.42 12.26
CA ASN A 73 9.49 -16.06 11.74
C ASN A 73 8.62 -15.99 10.49
N SER A 74 8.80 -16.90 9.54
CA SER A 74 8.05 -16.89 8.28
C SER A 74 8.10 -18.23 7.56
N VAL A 75 7.00 -18.57 6.91
CA VAL A 75 6.85 -19.62 5.91
C VAL A 75 6.08 -19.01 4.74
N TYR A 76 6.74 -18.88 3.59
CA TYR A 76 6.09 -18.33 2.39
C TYR A 76 5.12 -19.36 1.81
N VAL A 77 3.88 -18.94 1.59
CA VAL A 77 2.82 -19.71 0.93
C VAL A 77 2.84 -19.46 -0.58
N SER A 78 2.91 -18.19 -0.97
CA SER A 78 3.03 -17.75 -2.37
C SER A 78 3.70 -16.38 -2.44
N VAL A 79 4.31 -16.07 -3.59
CA VAL A 79 4.95 -14.78 -3.90
C VAL A 79 4.43 -14.18 -5.20
N TYR A 80 3.31 -14.70 -5.72
CA TYR A 80 2.78 -14.29 -7.02
C TYR A 80 1.25 -14.42 -7.04
N ARG A 81 0.59 -13.41 -7.63
CA ARG A 81 -0.88 -13.34 -7.80
C ARG A 81 -1.61 -13.58 -6.48
N VAL A 82 -1.07 -13.01 -5.40
CA VAL A 82 -1.62 -13.24 -4.07
C VAL A 82 -2.88 -12.41 -3.88
N LEU A 83 -2.77 -11.11 -4.11
CA LEU A 83 -3.83 -10.14 -3.84
C LEU A 83 -5.12 -10.48 -4.58
N GLU A 84 -5.03 -10.95 -5.83
CA GLU A 84 -6.20 -11.34 -6.63
C GLU A 84 -6.96 -12.56 -6.10
N HIS A 85 -6.31 -13.41 -5.30
CA HIS A 85 -6.92 -14.59 -4.69
C HIS A 85 -7.24 -14.38 -3.20
N VAL A 86 -7.08 -13.15 -2.68
CA VAL A 86 -7.47 -12.77 -1.32
C VAL A 86 -8.75 -11.90 -1.38
N PRO A 87 -9.89 -12.40 -0.90
CA PRO A 87 -11.12 -11.62 -0.79
C PRO A 87 -10.96 -10.42 0.16
N VAL A 88 -11.58 -9.28 -0.15
CA VAL A 88 -11.44 -8.05 0.67
C VAL A 88 -11.99 -8.23 2.08
N ASN A 89 -12.98 -9.08 2.30
CA ASN A 89 -13.58 -9.30 3.61
C ASN A 89 -12.66 -10.02 4.61
N VAL A 90 -11.64 -10.76 4.16
CA VAL A 90 -10.66 -11.42 5.04
C VAL A 90 -9.44 -10.53 5.34
N ILE A 91 -9.33 -9.36 4.70
CA ILE A 91 -8.23 -8.42 4.93
C ILE A 91 -8.52 -7.60 6.19
N GLY A 92 -7.70 -7.80 7.22
CA GLY A 92 -7.73 -7.10 8.50
C GLY A 92 -6.99 -5.76 8.47
N LYS A 93 -6.17 -5.50 9.50
CA LYS A 93 -5.41 -4.24 9.64
C LYS A 93 -4.26 -4.15 8.64
N LEU A 94 -3.92 -2.92 8.23
CA LEU A 94 -2.71 -2.60 7.47
C LEU A 94 -1.60 -2.19 8.42
N TYR A 95 -0.40 -2.71 8.21
CA TYR A 95 0.79 -2.39 8.99
C TYR A 95 1.84 -1.73 8.11
N LEU A 96 2.34 -0.57 8.57
CA LEU A 96 3.34 0.23 7.88
C LEU A 96 4.63 0.23 8.70
N SER A 97 5.67 -0.42 8.19
CA SER A 97 6.99 -0.41 8.79
C SER A 97 7.89 0.64 8.18
N THR A 98 8.63 1.34 9.04
CA THR A 98 9.81 2.10 8.62
C THR A 98 10.96 1.16 8.25
N ALA A 99 11.99 1.68 7.57
CA ALA A 99 13.23 0.94 7.30
C ALA A 99 14.04 0.58 8.57
N TYR A 100 13.61 1.06 9.74
CA TYR A 100 14.20 0.77 11.05
C TYR A 100 13.27 -0.09 11.94
N GLY A 101 12.19 -0.64 11.38
CA GLY A 101 11.32 -1.61 12.05
C GLY A 101 10.30 -1.02 13.02
N GLN A 102 10.06 0.30 13.03
CA GLN A 102 8.90 0.84 13.77
C GLN A 102 7.63 0.59 12.97
N ILE A 103 6.57 0.17 13.64
CA ILE A 103 5.31 -0.21 13.02
C ILE A 103 4.20 0.78 13.37
N LEU A 104 3.39 1.13 12.38
CA LEU A 104 2.11 1.82 12.55
C LEU A 104 1.00 0.91 12.02
N ALA A 105 0.02 0.60 12.87
CA ALA A 105 -1.16 -0.15 12.48
C ALA A 105 -2.28 0.81 12.07
N LEU A 106 -2.95 0.52 10.95
CA LEU A 106 -4.11 1.24 10.45
C LEU A 106 -5.33 0.32 10.43
N ASP A 107 -6.38 0.73 11.13
CA ASP A 107 -7.68 0.08 11.06
C ASP A 107 -8.41 0.41 9.76
N ARG A 108 -9.24 -0.52 9.28
CA ARG A 108 -10.17 -0.25 8.19
C ARG A 108 -11.11 0.87 8.61
N LYS A 109 -11.31 1.85 7.73
CA LYS A 109 -12.26 2.94 7.89
C LYS A 109 -13.39 2.84 6.88
N GLU A 110 -14.48 3.53 7.19
CA GLU A 110 -15.58 3.70 6.25
C GLU A 110 -15.07 4.42 4.99
N LEU A 111 -15.42 3.85 3.83
CA LEU A 111 -15.08 4.40 2.54
C LEU A 111 -16.08 5.52 2.21
N VAL A 112 -15.65 6.78 2.38
CA VAL A 112 -16.46 7.95 2.04
C VAL A 112 -16.05 8.48 0.68
N LYS A 113 -16.96 8.42 -0.30
CA LYS A 113 -16.76 9.11 -1.58
C LYS A 113 -16.84 10.61 -1.35
N LYS A 114 -15.72 11.30 -1.55
CA LYS A 114 -15.65 12.77 -1.53
C LYS A 114 -15.69 13.29 -2.95
N GLU A 115 -16.53 14.29 -3.19
CA GLU A 115 -16.43 15.09 -4.41
C GLU A 115 -15.31 16.10 -4.23
N GLU A 116 -14.14 15.80 -4.79
CA GLU A 116 -13.02 16.72 -4.87
C GLU A 116 -12.82 17.09 -6.34
N HIS A 117 -12.73 18.39 -6.65
CA HIS A 117 -12.45 18.87 -8.00
C HIS A 117 -10.95 19.04 -8.29
N ASN A 118 -10.11 18.38 -7.49
CA ASN A 118 -8.66 18.49 -7.56
C ASN A 118 -8.07 17.39 -8.44
N LEU A 119 -6.83 17.60 -8.89
CA LEU A 119 -6.01 16.53 -9.44
C LEU A 119 -5.47 15.66 -8.30
N HIS A 120 -5.34 14.38 -8.59
CA HIS A 120 -4.90 13.33 -7.67
C HIS A 120 -3.66 12.64 -8.21
N LEU A 121 -2.80 12.18 -7.30
CA LEU A 121 -1.64 11.34 -7.60
C LEU A 121 -1.83 10.00 -6.90
N TYR A 122 -1.93 8.93 -7.68
CA TYR A 122 -2.04 7.57 -7.19
C TYR A 122 -0.76 6.82 -7.48
N GLN A 123 -0.30 6.07 -6.49
CA GLN A 123 0.74 5.09 -6.68
C GLN A 123 0.16 3.70 -6.45
N ASP A 124 0.26 2.85 -7.47
CA ASP A 124 -0.01 1.43 -7.35
C ASP A 124 1.12 0.79 -6.53
N LEU A 125 0.76 -0.11 -5.62
CA LEU A 125 1.69 -0.81 -4.73
C LEU A 125 1.80 -2.29 -5.09
N THR A 126 0.68 -2.93 -5.40
CA THR A 126 0.61 -4.37 -5.73
C THR A 126 -0.62 -4.62 -6.61
N PRO A 127 -0.52 -5.41 -7.70
CA PRO A 127 0.64 -6.21 -8.13
C PRO A 127 1.67 -5.45 -8.99
N VAL A 128 1.41 -4.18 -9.29
CA VAL A 128 2.30 -3.31 -10.06
C VAL A 128 2.73 -2.11 -9.21
N ASN A 129 3.75 -1.39 -9.67
CA ASN A 129 4.32 -0.23 -9.00
C ASN A 129 4.28 1.02 -9.88
N SER A 130 3.12 1.38 -10.38
CA SER A 130 2.94 2.48 -11.33
C SER A 130 2.57 3.80 -10.63
N LEU A 131 2.91 4.94 -11.22
CA LEU A 131 2.55 6.29 -10.73
C LEU A 131 1.61 6.95 -11.73
N ILE A 132 0.42 7.34 -11.29
CA ILE A 132 -0.69 7.79 -12.13
C ILE A 132 -1.22 9.12 -11.61
N VAL A 133 -1.47 10.06 -12.51
CA VAL A 133 -2.26 11.26 -12.22
C VAL A 133 -3.68 11.10 -12.71
N SER A 134 -4.65 11.64 -11.97
CA SER A 134 -6.07 11.55 -12.32
C SER A 134 -6.87 12.76 -11.87
N SER A 135 -7.99 13.01 -12.54
CA SER A 135 -9.06 13.91 -12.08
C SER A 135 -10.17 13.18 -11.32
N LEU A 136 -10.07 11.86 -11.16
CA LEU A 136 -11.03 11.04 -10.42
C LEU A 136 -10.53 10.86 -8.99
N GLY A 137 -11.44 10.99 -8.02
CA GLY A 137 -11.19 10.57 -6.64
C GLY A 137 -10.98 9.06 -6.53
N ALA A 138 -10.46 8.58 -5.40
CA ALA A 138 -9.91 7.22 -5.29
C ALA A 138 -10.92 6.09 -5.63
N VAL A 139 -12.19 6.27 -5.22
CA VAL A 139 -13.27 5.32 -5.50
C VAL A 139 -13.55 5.23 -7.00
N ASP A 140 -13.70 6.39 -7.66
CA ASP A 140 -13.96 6.44 -9.11
C ASP A 140 -12.73 6.06 -9.92
N HIS A 141 -11.53 6.35 -9.42
CA HIS A 141 -10.27 5.85 -9.99
C HIS A 141 -10.27 4.33 -10.03
N TYR A 142 -10.53 3.67 -8.89
CA TYR A 142 -10.56 2.21 -8.82
C TYR A 142 -11.63 1.60 -9.73
N HIS A 143 -12.91 1.98 -9.56
CA HIS A 143 -14.01 1.34 -10.28
C HIS A 143 -14.05 1.68 -11.79
N ASN A 144 -13.73 2.92 -12.17
CA ASN A 144 -13.92 3.40 -13.55
C ASN A 144 -12.63 3.40 -14.39
N SER A 145 -11.46 3.28 -13.75
CA SER A 145 -10.17 3.28 -14.48
C SER A 145 -9.35 2.00 -14.33
N VAL A 146 -9.56 1.20 -13.29
CA VAL A 146 -8.67 0.07 -12.96
C VAL A 146 -9.35 -1.30 -13.09
N THR A 147 -10.56 -1.51 -12.55
CA THR A 147 -11.11 -2.88 -12.38
C THR A 147 -12.44 -3.14 -13.10
N VAL A 148 -13.54 -2.49 -12.68
CA VAL A 148 -14.92 -2.94 -12.99
C VAL A 148 -15.46 -2.43 -14.33
N ALA A 149 -15.17 -1.17 -14.66
CA ALA A 149 -15.63 -0.51 -15.87
C ALA A 149 -14.48 0.25 -16.54
N ALA A 150 -13.35 -0.43 -16.73
CA ALA A 150 -12.18 0.19 -17.33
C ALA A 150 -12.56 0.74 -18.72
N SER A 151 -12.63 2.06 -18.85
CA SER A 151 -12.78 2.76 -20.13
C SER A 151 -11.59 2.50 -21.09
N LYS A 152 -10.58 1.75 -20.64
CA LYS A 152 -9.34 1.40 -21.32
C LYS A 152 -9.14 -0.13 -21.22
N PHE A 153 -8.52 -0.73 -22.25
CA PHE A 153 -8.33 -2.18 -22.40
C PHE A 153 -7.53 -2.90 -21.30
N ILE A 154 -6.85 -2.17 -20.42
CA ILE A 154 -6.01 -2.74 -19.36
C ILE A 154 -6.80 -2.66 -18.05
N HIS A 155 -7.03 -3.80 -17.41
CA HIS A 155 -7.65 -3.89 -16.09
C HIS A 155 -6.85 -4.83 -15.18
N PHE A 156 -6.89 -4.56 -13.87
CA PHE A 156 -6.36 -5.47 -12.86
C PHE A 156 -7.52 -6.14 -12.12
N PRO A 157 -7.47 -7.44 -11.81
CA PRO A 157 -8.51 -8.08 -11.00
C PRO A 157 -8.51 -7.55 -9.56
N ALA A 158 -7.33 -7.23 -9.03
CA ALA A 158 -7.15 -6.63 -7.72
C ALA A 158 -5.98 -5.63 -7.73
N LEU A 159 -6.07 -4.62 -6.87
CA LEU A 159 -5.08 -3.55 -6.77
C LEU A 159 -5.03 -3.02 -5.34
N CYS A 160 -3.81 -2.85 -4.82
CA CYS A 160 -3.54 -2.00 -3.67
C CYS A 160 -2.83 -0.74 -4.15
N PHE A 161 -3.33 0.43 -3.75
CA PHE A 161 -2.79 1.73 -4.15
C PHE A 161 -2.91 2.75 -3.02
N VAL A 162 -2.16 3.84 -3.13
CA VAL A 162 -2.13 4.94 -2.16
C VAL A 162 -2.33 6.29 -2.85
N GLU A 163 -3.02 7.21 -2.19
CA GLU A 163 -3.12 8.60 -2.66
C GLU A 163 -2.00 9.45 -2.04
N LEU A 164 -1.20 10.07 -2.91
CA LEU A 164 -0.07 10.92 -2.54
C LEU A 164 -0.40 12.41 -2.75
N GLY A 165 0.22 13.27 -1.94
CA GLY A 165 -0.03 14.70 -1.92
C GLY A 165 0.62 15.44 -3.09
N LEU A 166 -0.13 16.26 -3.82
CA LEU A 166 0.38 17.09 -4.92
C LEU A 166 0.69 18.54 -4.51
N GLY A 167 0.41 18.94 -3.27
CA GLY A 167 0.53 20.34 -2.84
C GLY A 167 -0.27 21.28 -3.76
N GLU A 168 0.33 22.38 -4.17
CA GLU A 168 -0.31 23.37 -5.06
C GLU A 168 -0.60 22.83 -6.47
N LEU A 169 0.09 21.78 -6.92
CA LEU A 169 -0.13 21.19 -8.23
C LEU A 169 -1.50 20.50 -8.35
N ALA A 170 -2.15 20.20 -7.22
CA ALA A 170 -3.49 19.61 -7.21
C ALA A 170 -4.53 20.52 -7.88
N THR A 171 -4.34 21.85 -7.81
CA THR A 171 -5.28 22.85 -8.33
C THR A 171 -4.65 23.80 -9.33
N ASN A 172 -3.32 23.92 -9.35
CA ASN A 172 -2.58 24.80 -10.23
C ASN A 172 -1.36 24.07 -10.83
N PRO A 173 -1.57 23.11 -11.74
CA PRO A 173 -0.47 22.34 -12.32
C PRO A 173 0.45 23.19 -13.22
N GLU A 174 -0.01 24.30 -13.80
CA GLU A 174 0.82 25.14 -14.68
C GLU A 174 1.86 25.95 -13.91
N THR A 175 1.48 26.59 -12.80
CA THR A 175 2.33 27.57 -12.11
C THR A 175 2.49 27.32 -10.60
N GLY A 176 1.74 26.39 -10.03
CA GLY A 176 1.82 26.06 -8.60
C GLY A 176 3.21 25.57 -8.22
N SER A 177 3.63 25.86 -6.99
CA SER A 177 4.98 25.52 -6.53
C SER A 177 5.14 24.01 -6.33
N VAL A 178 6.33 23.51 -6.65
CA VAL A 178 6.74 22.11 -6.40
C VAL A 178 7.43 21.91 -5.06
N ASN A 179 7.87 23.00 -4.39
CA ASN A 179 8.52 23.04 -3.06
C ASN A 179 9.17 21.70 -2.63
N ASP A 180 8.71 21.12 -1.51
CA ASP A 180 9.25 19.93 -0.86
C ASP A 180 8.67 18.61 -1.40
N LEU A 181 8.07 18.60 -2.60
CA LEU A 181 7.55 17.37 -3.20
C LEU A 181 8.72 16.44 -3.57
N PRO A 182 8.80 15.23 -3.01
CA PRO A 182 9.96 14.35 -3.15
C PRO A 182 9.90 13.49 -4.43
N TYR A 183 9.00 13.80 -5.37
CA TYR A 183 8.76 12.95 -6.53
C TYR A 183 9.89 13.10 -7.57
N PRO A 184 10.44 11.99 -8.07
CA PRO A 184 11.36 12.04 -9.19
C PRO A 184 10.63 12.52 -10.46
N LEU A 185 11.39 13.05 -11.43
CA LEU A 185 10.87 13.52 -12.72
C LEU A 185 9.76 14.59 -12.61
N MET A 186 9.92 15.53 -11.68
CA MET A 186 8.92 16.58 -11.39
C MET A 186 8.40 17.33 -12.63
N HIS A 187 9.27 17.59 -13.63
CA HIS A 187 8.86 18.19 -14.89
C HIS A 187 7.83 17.34 -15.63
N HIS A 188 8.07 16.02 -15.73
CA HIS A 188 7.16 15.09 -16.38
C HIS A 188 5.85 14.92 -15.60
N LEU A 189 5.92 14.89 -14.26
CA LEU A 189 4.73 14.89 -13.41
C LEU A 189 3.86 16.13 -13.70
N ARG A 190 4.47 17.31 -13.82
CA ARG A 190 3.76 18.55 -14.14
C ARG A 190 3.10 18.49 -15.52
N GLU A 191 3.84 18.11 -16.56
CA GLU A 191 3.29 17.93 -17.91
C GLU A 191 2.10 16.95 -17.90
N ALA A 192 2.24 15.85 -17.16
CA ALA A 192 1.18 14.86 -17.07
C ALA A 192 -0.09 15.40 -16.41
N LEU A 193 0.05 16.24 -15.38
CA LEU A 193 -1.07 16.92 -14.72
C LEU A 193 -1.76 17.93 -15.65
N ILE A 194 -0.99 18.73 -16.40
CA ILE A 194 -1.53 19.73 -17.35
C ILE A 194 -2.34 19.05 -18.46
N GLU A 195 -1.95 17.86 -18.89
CA GLU A 195 -2.68 17.10 -19.91
C GLU A 195 -4.02 16.51 -19.43
N ILE A 196 -4.30 16.48 -18.12
CA ILE A 196 -5.55 15.95 -17.61
C ILE A 196 -6.70 16.88 -18.00
N GLN A 197 -7.66 16.32 -18.72
CA GLN A 197 -8.85 17.01 -19.18
C GLN A 197 -10.05 16.17 -18.73
N PRO A 198 -10.82 16.59 -17.70
CA PRO A 198 -11.85 15.74 -17.07
C PRO A 198 -12.88 15.14 -18.04
N LYS A 199 -13.12 15.77 -19.19
CA LYS A 199 -14.08 15.31 -20.21
C LYS A 199 -13.52 14.28 -21.20
N THR A 200 -12.21 14.22 -21.40
CA THR A 200 -11.57 13.48 -22.51
C THR A 200 -10.42 12.58 -22.05
N LYS A 201 -9.68 13.00 -21.02
CA LYS A 201 -8.52 12.32 -20.46
C LYS A 201 -8.51 12.46 -18.94
N THR A 202 -9.18 11.52 -18.28
CA THR A 202 -9.34 11.50 -16.82
C THR A 202 -8.11 11.00 -16.06
N SER A 203 -7.20 10.28 -16.73
CA SER A 203 -5.99 9.72 -16.12
C SER A 203 -4.81 9.60 -17.09
N LYS A 204 -3.59 9.72 -16.56
CA LYS A 204 -2.32 9.53 -17.28
C LYS A 204 -1.29 8.83 -16.41
N LEU A 205 -0.62 7.82 -16.99
CA LEU A 205 0.53 7.17 -16.40
C LEU A 205 1.75 8.10 -16.46
N VAL A 206 2.31 8.43 -15.30
CA VAL A 206 3.52 9.26 -15.14
C VAL A 206 4.77 8.39 -15.13
N HIS A 207 4.73 7.30 -14.37
CA HIS A 207 5.87 6.40 -14.22
C HIS A 207 5.41 4.94 -14.27
N ARG A 208 6.05 4.11 -15.10
CA ARG A 208 5.64 2.71 -15.26
C ARG A 208 6.11 1.82 -14.11
N VAL A 209 7.33 2.07 -13.61
CA VAL A 209 8.00 1.27 -12.57
C VAL A 209 8.59 2.20 -11.51
N HIS A 210 7.75 2.71 -10.63
CA HIS A 210 8.10 3.67 -9.59
C HIS A 210 8.69 2.99 -8.35
N SER A 211 9.52 3.73 -7.61
CA SER A 211 9.99 3.26 -6.29
C SER A 211 8.79 3.08 -5.37
N LEU A 212 8.70 1.91 -4.73
CA LEU A 212 7.65 1.64 -3.74
C LEU A 212 7.97 2.22 -2.36
N GLU A 213 9.21 2.71 -2.15
CA GLU A 213 9.57 3.47 -0.95
C GLU A 213 9.34 4.96 -1.18
N PHE A 214 8.61 5.58 -0.25
CA PHE A 214 8.33 7.01 -0.25
C PHE A 214 8.19 7.53 1.18
N PRO A 215 8.36 8.84 1.43
CA PRO A 215 8.18 9.39 2.76
C PRO A 215 6.69 9.34 3.12
N TYR A 216 6.33 8.73 4.25
CA TYR A 216 4.92 8.57 4.63
C TYR A 216 4.17 9.90 4.85
N ARG A 217 4.87 11.03 5.05
CA ARG A 217 4.26 12.38 5.02
C ARG A 217 3.59 12.74 3.69
N MET A 218 3.88 12.00 2.63
CA MET A 218 3.26 12.22 1.33
C MET A 218 1.89 11.56 1.21
N VAL A 219 1.51 10.66 2.12
CA VAL A 219 0.18 10.03 2.09
C VAL A 219 -0.88 11.09 2.41
N LYS A 220 -1.70 11.47 1.42
CA LYS A 220 -2.71 12.53 1.55
C LYS A 220 -3.95 12.04 2.29
N GLY A 221 -4.46 10.87 1.92
CA GLY A 221 -5.68 10.28 2.49
C GLY A 221 -5.43 8.96 3.18
N GLY A 222 -4.84 8.01 2.46
CA GLY A 222 -4.58 6.68 2.98
C GLY A 222 -4.38 5.67 1.85
N PHE A 223 -4.53 4.40 2.23
CA PHE A 223 -4.33 3.26 1.36
C PHE A 223 -5.67 2.62 1.00
N TYR A 224 -5.73 2.10 -0.20
CA TYR A 224 -6.90 1.43 -0.75
C TYR A 224 -6.49 0.05 -1.21
N VAL A 225 -7.32 -0.95 -0.95
CA VAL A 225 -7.12 -2.32 -1.45
C VAL A 225 -8.46 -2.83 -1.95
N GLY A 226 -8.49 -3.27 -3.20
CA GLY A 226 -9.71 -3.79 -3.79
C GLY A 226 -9.45 -5.05 -4.59
N ASN A 227 -10.48 -5.90 -4.66
CA ASN A 227 -10.54 -7.10 -5.47
C ASN A 227 -11.94 -7.19 -6.10
N GLY A 228 -11.99 -7.19 -7.43
CA GLY A 228 -13.24 -7.10 -8.19
C GLY A 228 -14.02 -5.82 -7.89
N ASN A 229 -15.22 -5.97 -7.33
CA ASN A 229 -16.11 -4.85 -6.96
C ASN A 229 -15.88 -4.36 -5.53
N ASP A 230 -15.14 -5.10 -4.70
CA ASP A 230 -14.94 -4.74 -3.31
C ASP A 230 -13.74 -3.80 -3.18
N LEU A 231 -13.89 -2.78 -2.34
CA LEU A 231 -12.85 -1.80 -2.05
C LEU A 231 -12.83 -1.48 -0.55
N ALA A 232 -11.65 -1.58 0.06
CA ALA A 232 -11.41 -1.21 1.45
C ALA A 232 -10.46 -0.01 1.55
N PHE A 233 -10.65 0.80 2.60
CA PHE A 233 -9.88 2.01 2.85
C PHE A 233 -9.22 1.98 4.25
N TYR A 234 -7.97 2.42 4.28
CA TYR A 234 -7.12 2.51 5.47
C TYR A 234 -6.58 3.93 5.58
N GLY A 235 -7.33 4.77 6.29
CA GLY A 235 -7.06 6.21 6.35
C GLY A 235 -5.91 6.56 7.28
N MET A 236 -4.94 7.29 6.74
CA MET A 236 -3.76 7.75 7.46
C MET A 236 -4.16 8.75 8.55
N PRO A 237 -3.60 8.65 9.77
CA PRO A 237 -3.81 9.67 10.80
C PRO A 237 -3.20 11.01 10.38
N SER A 238 -3.67 12.10 10.98
CA SER A 238 -3.14 13.43 10.66
C SER A 238 -1.66 13.55 11.04
N HIS A 239 -0.93 14.45 10.38
CA HIS A 239 0.46 14.72 10.74
C HIS A 239 0.63 15.19 12.20
N GLU A 240 -0.37 15.87 12.77
CA GLU A 240 -0.38 16.25 14.18
C GLU A 240 -0.49 15.02 15.09
N GLU A 241 -1.43 14.13 14.78
CA GLU A 241 -1.65 12.90 15.52
C GLU A 241 -0.43 11.96 15.45
N LEU A 242 0.19 11.82 14.28
CA LEU A 242 1.40 11.02 14.11
C LEU A 242 2.58 11.59 14.90
N ARG A 243 2.75 12.91 14.93
CA ARG A 243 3.79 13.54 15.75
C ARG A 243 3.55 13.37 17.25
N LYS A 244 2.29 13.39 17.68
CA LYS A 244 1.91 13.33 19.10
C LYS A 244 1.92 11.90 19.64
N ASN A 245 1.27 10.97 18.94
CA ASN A 245 1.00 9.62 19.41
C ASN A 245 1.95 8.56 18.83
N HIS A 246 2.62 8.88 17.71
CA HIS A 246 3.51 7.95 17.00
C HIS A 246 4.87 8.59 16.66
N SER A 247 5.38 9.43 17.55
CA SER A 247 6.53 10.33 17.29
C SER A 247 7.78 9.61 16.77
N THR A 248 8.15 8.47 17.36
CA THR A 248 9.29 7.66 16.93
C THR A 248 9.10 7.10 15.53
N TRP A 249 7.91 6.57 15.25
CA TRP A 249 7.56 6.09 13.91
C TRP A 249 7.61 7.25 12.91
N TRP A 250 6.95 8.38 13.21
CA TRP A 250 6.87 9.54 12.33
C TRP A 250 8.25 10.11 11.94
N ARG A 251 9.19 10.16 12.88
CA ARG A 251 10.55 10.62 12.60
C ARG A 251 11.26 9.73 11.58
N ASN A 252 11.14 8.42 11.74
CA ASN A 252 11.84 7.43 10.92
C ASN A 252 11.10 7.08 9.61
N ALA A 253 9.79 7.33 9.57
CA ALA A 253 8.92 7.11 8.41
C ALA A 253 9.16 8.12 7.26
N ASN A 254 9.92 9.18 7.54
CA ASN A 254 10.13 10.30 6.62
C ASN A 254 11.57 10.46 6.14
N SER A 255 12.49 9.66 6.69
CA SER A 255 13.83 9.46 6.16
C SER A 255 13.74 8.38 5.08
N VAL A 256 13.63 8.81 3.82
CA VAL A 256 13.87 7.90 2.69
C VAL A 256 15.37 7.87 2.46
N ALA A 257 15.93 6.66 2.39
CA ALA A 257 17.37 6.45 2.24
C ALA A 257 17.87 6.85 0.86
#